data_AF-A0A6C1KHJ7-F1
#
_entry.id   AF-A0A6C1KHJ7-F1
#
_cell.length_a   1.000
_cell.length_b   1.000
_cell.length_c   1.000
_cell.angle_alpha   90.00
_cell.angle_beta   90.00
_cell.angle_gamma   90.00
#
_symmetry.space_group_name_H-M   'P 1'
#
loop_
_entity.id
_entity.type
_entity.pdbx_description
1 polymer ?
#
loop_
_entity_poly.entity_id
_entity_poly.type
_entity_poly.pdbx_seq_one_letter_code
_entity_poly.pdbx_strand_id
1 'polypeptide(L)' 'MLHILPADAHRHDALIRSPNIPDPDGFYEELIESQRLLTDEAAQLMNCKLILLLANHVGDRAVLTQALKAAGGAVK' A
#
# COMPACT_ATOMS: atom_id res chain seq x y z
N MET A 1 -12.01 30.18 -22.01
CA MET A 1 -11.04 29.16 -22.46
C MET A 1 -10.81 28.23 -21.28
N LEU A 2 -11.47 27.07 -21.29
CA LEU A 2 -11.43 26.11 -20.18
C LEU A 2 -10.09 25.37 -20.26
N HIS A 3 -9.19 25.65 -19.32
CA HIS A 3 -7.94 24.91 -19.17
C HIS A 3 -8.27 23.56 -18.52
N ILE A 4 -8.60 22.57 -19.34
CA ILE A 4 -8.69 21.17 -18.92
C ILE A 4 -7.27 20.79 -18.47
N LEU A 5 -7.06 20.69 -17.15
CA LEU A 5 -5.94 19.94 -16.63
C LEU A 5 -6.09 18.50 -17.13
N PRO A 6 -5.06 17.85 -17.68
CA PRO A 6 -5.14 16.44 -17.96
C PRO A 6 -5.40 15.72 -16.64
N ALA A 7 -6.52 14.98 -16.56
CA ALA A 7 -6.90 14.16 -15.42
C ALA A 7 -5.97 12.93 -15.23
N ASP A 8 -4.89 12.82 -16.02
CA ASP A 8 -4.11 11.59 -16.17
C ASP A 8 -2.60 11.79 -15.95
N ALA A 9 -2.18 12.83 -15.23
CA ALA A 9 -0.79 12.91 -14.80
C ALA A 9 -0.61 12.02 -13.56
N HIS A 10 -0.38 10.72 -13.75
CA HIS A 10 0.31 9.90 -12.77
C HIS A 10 1.63 10.60 -12.44
N ARG A 11 1.65 11.44 -11.40
CA ARG A 11 2.89 11.87 -10.79
C ARG A 11 3.51 10.57 -10.31
N HIS A 12 4.63 10.17 -10.93
CA HIS A 12 5.47 9.10 -10.41
C HIS A 12 6.04 9.57 -9.08
N ASP A 13 5.22 9.53 -8.04
CA ASP A 13 5.66 9.88 -6.71
C ASP A 13 6.66 8.80 -6.26
N ALA A 14 7.74 9.21 -5.64
CA ALA A 14 8.71 8.27 -5.10
C ALA A 14 8.06 7.47 -3.95
N LEU A 15 8.45 6.20 -3.78
CA LEU A 15 7.99 5.42 -2.63
C LEU A 15 8.29 6.15 -1.31
N ILE A 16 7.24 6.46 -0.55
CA ILE A 16 7.38 7.00 0.80
C ILE A 16 7.69 5.85 1.76
N ARG A 17 8.82 5.95 2.48
CA ARG A 17 9.30 4.92 3.41
C ARG A 17 9.16 5.30 4.89
N SER A 18 8.82 6.55 5.16
CA SER A 18 8.44 7.03 6.49
C SER A 18 6.93 6.89 6.67
N PRO A 19 6.43 6.86 7.93
CA PRO A 19 5.00 6.99 8.19
C PRO A 19 4.40 8.19 7.45
N ASN A 20 3.26 7.99 6.80
CA ASN A 20 2.58 9.00 5.97
C ASN A 20 1.10 9.17 6.36
N ILE A 21 0.75 8.80 7.60
CA ILE A 21 -0.58 8.96 8.17
C ILE A 21 -0.46 9.64 9.54
N PRO A 22 -1.48 10.39 10.00
CA PRO A 22 -1.41 11.16 11.25
C PRO A 22 -1.20 10.32 12.51
N ASP A 23 -1.69 9.08 12.52
CA ASP A 23 -1.59 8.15 13.65
C ASP A 23 -1.13 6.76 13.17
N PRO A 24 0.18 6.56 12.98
CA PRO A 24 0.71 5.27 12.55
C PRO A 24 0.53 4.19 13.62
N ASP A 25 0.70 4.55 14.90
CA ASP A 25 0.66 3.60 16.01
C ASP A 25 -0.75 3.04 16.20
N GLY A 26 -1.78 3.89 16.14
CA GLY A 26 -3.18 3.46 16.19
C GLY A 26 -3.55 2.54 15.04
N PHE A 27 -3.09 2.83 13.81
CA PHE A 27 -3.32 1.92 12.68
C PHE A 27 -2.62 0.56 12.87
N TYR A 28 -1.41 0.53 13.43
CA TYR A 28 -0.72 -0.73 13.73
C TYR A 28 -1.46 -1.55 14.79
N GLU A 29 -2.02 -0.90 15.82
CA GLU A 29 -2.87 -1.55 16.81
C GLU A 29 -4.11 -2.17 16.14
N GLU A 30 -4.86 -1.39 15.36
CA GLU A 30 -6.04 -1.87 14.62
C GLU A 30 -5.70 -3.07 13.71
N LEU A 31 -4.57 -3.02 13.02
CA LEU A 31 -4.11 -4.09 12.13
C LEU A 31 -3.80 -5.38 12.91
N ILE A 32 -3.17 -5.29 14.08
CA ILE A 32 -2.88 -6.44 14.94
C ILE A 32 -4.18 -7.01 15.50
N GLU A 33 -5.05 -6.15 16.03
CA GLU A 33 -6.32 -6.58 16.61
C GLU A 33 -7.22 -7.28 15.59
N SER A 34 -7.22 -6.82 14.32
CA SER A 34 -8.00 -7.44 13.24
C SER A 34 -7.63 -8.90 12.94
N GLN A 35 -6.43 -9.33 13.35
CA GLN A 35 -5.90 -10.68 13.12
C GLN A 35 -5.86 -11.54 14.39
N ARG A 36 -6.11 -10.97 15.57
CA ARG A 36 -5.88 -11.62 16.88
C ARG A 36 -6.59 -12.96 17.06
N LEU A 37 -7.74 -13.15 16.43
CA LEU A 37 -8.55 -14.38 16.54
C LEU A 37 -8.47 -15.27 15.29
N LEU A 38 -7.64 -14.89 14.31
CA LEU A 38 -7.44 -15.67 13.09
C LEU A 38 -6.36 -16.73 13.30
N THR A 39 -6.46 -17.83 12.56
CA THR A 39 -5.30 -18.72 12.40
C THR A 39 -4.23 -18.03 11.57
N ASP A 40 -3.00 -18.52 11.63
CA ASP A 40 -1.88 -17.98 10.87
C ASP A 40 -2.18 -17.93 9.36
N GLU A 41 -2.83 -18.96 8.80
CA GLU A 41 -3.21 -18.99 7.39
C GLU A 41 -4.28 -17.96 7.04
N ALA A 42 -5.25 -17.77 7.93
CA ALA A 42 -6.32 -16.79 7.73
C ALA A 42 -5.80 -15.35 7.87
N ALA A 43 -4.89 -15.09 8.81
CA ALA A 43 -4.19 -13.82 8.95
C ALA A 43 -3.34 -13.52 7.71
N GLN A 44 -2.60 -14.51 7.19
CA GLN A 44 -1.84 -14.36 5.95
C GLN A 44 -2.74 -14.05 4.75
N LEU A 45 -3.88 -14.73 4.63
CA LEU A 45 -4.85 -14.47 3.57
C LEU A 45 -5.44 -13.04 3.70
N MET A 46 -5.72 -12.58 4.91
CA MET A 46 -6.17 -11.22 5.18
C MET A 46 -5.13 -10.20 4.72
N ASN A 47 -3.86 -10.39 5.08
CA ASN A 47 -2.77 -9.49 4.68
C ASN A 47 -2.58 -9.45 3.16
N CYS A 48 -2.67 -10.59 2.47
CA CYS A 48 -2.63 -10.63 1.01
C CYS A 48 -3.76 -9.81 0.38
N LYS A 49 -4.99 -9.93 0.90
CA LYS A 49 -6.13 -9.13 0.43
C LYS A 49 -5.93 -7.64 0.70
N LEU A 50 -5.45 -7.29 1.89
CA LEU A 50 -5.15 -5.90 2.25
C LEU A 50 -4.11 -5.29 1.31
N ILE A 51 -3.02 -6.00 1.03
CA ILE A 51 -1.99 -5.56 0.08
C ILE A 51 -2.58 -5.29 -1.30
N LEU A 52 -3.46 -6.17 -1.80
CA LEU A 52 -4.13 -5.97 -3.10
C LEU A 52 -5.04 -4.74 -3.11
N LEU A 53 -5.81 -4.52 -2.04
CA LEU A 53 -6.67 -3.34 -1.90
C LEU A 53 -5.84 -2.05 -1.88
N LEU A 54 -4.76 -2.02 -1.10
CA LEU A 54 -3.85 -0.88 -1.04
C LEU A 54 -3.13 -0.65 -2.37
N ALA A 55 -2.74 -1.71 -3.07
CA ALA A 55 -2.13 -1.59 -4.39
C ALA A 55 -3.08 -0.95 -5.42
N ASN A 56 -4.36 -1.33 -5.38
CA ASN A 56 -5.39 -0.71 -6.21
C ASN A 56 -5.62 0.76 -5.83
N HIS A 57 -5.58 1.09 -4.54
CA HIS A 57 -5.71 2.46 -4.06
C HIS A 57 -4.52 3.34 -4.48
N VAL A 58 -3.29 2.81 -4.43
CA VAL A 58 -2.07 3.51 -4.88
C VAL A 58 -2.10 3.75 -6.39
N GLY A 59 -2.52 2.77 -7.20
CA GLY A 59 -2.73 2.92 -8.64
C GLY A 59 -1.47 3.15 -9.50
N ASP A 60 -0.30 3.43 -8.90
CA ASP A 60 0.96 3.68 -9.60
C ASP A 60 1.86 2.44 -9.66
N ARG A 61 2.07 1.92 -10.88
CA ARG A 61 2.90 0.73 -11.11
C ARG A 61 4.38 0.93 -10.76
N ALA A 62 4.93 2.13 -10.95
CA ALA A 62 6.31 2.45 -10.63
C ALA A 62 6.51 2.48 -9.11
N VAL A 63 5.58 3.06 -8.35
CA VAL A 63 5.58 3.03 -6.87
C VAL A 63 5.53 1.58 -6.37
N LEU A 64 4.60 0.78 -6.90
CA LEU A 64 4.46 -0.63 -6.49
C LEU A 64 5.73 -1.44 -6.80
N THR A 65 6.39 -1.17 -7.92
CA THR A 65 7.66 -1.81 -8.28
C THR A 65 8.79 -1.41 -7.33
N GLN A 66 8.86 -0.13 -6.93
CA GLN A 66 9.79 0.34 -5.90
C GLN A 66 9.52 -0.31 -4.55
N ALA A 67 8.25 -0.46 -4.16
CA ALA A 67 7.84 -1.12 -2.92
C ALA A 67 8.29 -2.58 -2.88
N LEU A 68 8.06 -3.35 -3.95
CA LEU A 68 8.51 -4.74 -4.06
C LEU A 68 10.03 -4.85 -3.90
N LYS A 69 10.80 -3.99 -4.58
CA LYS A 69 12.28 -3.96 -4.44
C LYS A 69 12.71 -3.59 -3.02
N ALA A 70 12.08 -2.59 -2.40
CA ALA A 70 12.38 -2.16 -1.04
C ALA A 70 12.10 -3.25 0.01
N ALA A 71 11.06 -4.06 -0.21
CA ALA A 71 10.71 -5.20 0.63
C ALA A 71 11.57 -6.46 0.37
N GLY A 72 12.56 -6.40 -0.52
CA GLY A 72 13.42 -7.55 -0.86
C GLY A 72 12.80 -8.56 -1.82
N GLY A 73 11.70 -8.19 -2.49
CA GLY A 73 11.09 -9.01 -3.53
C GLY A 73 12.03 -9.17 -4.73
N ALA A 74 12.29 -10.42 -5.11
CA ALA A 74 13.00 -10.73 -6.35
C ALA A 74 12.06 -10.46 -7.55
N VAL A 75 12.12 -9.24 -8.08
CA VAL A 75 11.48 -8.90 -9.34
C VAL A 75 12.34 -9.50 -10.46
N LYS A 76 11.81 -10.51 -11.17
CA LYS A 76 12.42 -11.02 -12.40
C LYS A 76 12.35 -9.99 -13.53
#